data_AF-A0A7S2M9N2-F1
#
_entry.id   AF-A0A7S2M9N2-F1
#
_cell.length_a   1.000
_cell.length_b   1.000
_cell.length_c   1.000
_cell.angle_alpha   90.00
_cell.angle_beta   90.00
_cell.angle_gamma   90.00
#
_symmetry.space_group_name_H-M   'P 1'
#
loop_
_entity.id
_entity.type
_entity.pdbx_description
1 polymer ?
#
loop_
_entity_poly.entity_id
_entity_poly.type
_entity_poly.pdbx_seq_one_letter_code
_entity_poly.pdbx_strand_id
1 'polypeptide(L)'
;YNVQLEDGPSEPMFASRPAMFQHSDELFVNVHEGTARNVWAIAAYFRILHALLTVPVSEWSLRGTLKELRQPSSVIRLLALVGQVPCLSCNVAAKFLRIMSRICFASGEVDDGEGDSAKLRMEFFKLMAVFVKNHAEPMLQLFRLTTDRCLEPAEQTLGMEMARFMATLLSMVPILSPPDKLDEYIHWMVEPVTIRFFVASVVYDLQMDTGGTERFMINQRMVKDAYRRVGFKEVVTRVLANLLVHCPDQAYDVLELFSAAEVFSARTVRPCYMAELLHDVSLDKYRLVAEAFVREQDGAFDPTNRIVHFEIVDSLDGAHAVSSALAARILCATTKKLYVLAPPAERPPHVAAGDGAWEPSWEEENPRQPTIVQEFGYSDVDRIFRGYGSQMLVINWKAAYTNDDGVRAYFGRWTVDFDGSKTFYCGRAGVVP
;
A
#
# COMPACT_ATOMS: atom_id res chain seq x y z
N TYR A 1 14.50 47.19 35.95
CA TYR A 1 14.67 46.15 34.92
C TYR A 1 13.77 44.99 35.27
N ASN A 2 12.52 45.04 34.82
CA ASN A 2 11.58 43.92 34.85
C ASN A 2 11.61 43.31 33.45
N VAL A 3 12.09 42.08 33.33
CA VAL A 3 11.95 41.28 32.11
C VAL A 3 10.73 40.40 32.34
N GLN A 4 9.65 40.71 31.63
CA GLN A 4 8.50 39.83 31.50
C GLN A 4 8.96 38.59 30.73
N LEU A 5 8.80 37.42 31.35
CA LEU A 5 8.80 36.14 30.65
C LEU A 5 7.48 36.09 29.88
N GLU A 6 7.55 36.13 28.55
CA GLU A 6 6.41 35.82 27.70
C GLU A 6 6.08 34.33 27.88
N ASP A 7 4.95 34.07 28.54
CA ASP A 7 4.32 32.75 28.54
C ASP A 7 4.01 32.36 27.09
N GLY A 8 4.83 31.45 26.54
CA GLY A 8 4.48 30.75 25.31
C GLY A 8 3.14 30.01 25.50
N PRO A 9 2.37 29.76 24.43
CA PRO A 9 1.08 29.10 24.55
C PRO A 9 1.28 27.73 25.21
N SER A 10 0.71 27.57 26.39
CA SER A 10 0.65 26.32 27.13
C SER A 10 0.06 25.25 26.21
N GLU A 11 0.88 24.29 25.77
CA GLU A 11 0.34 23.09 25.14
C GLU A 11 -0.66 22.47 26.13
N PRO A 12 -1.90 22.17 25.70
CA PRO A 12 -2.89 21.61 26.59
C PRO A 12 -2.38 20.28 27.15
N MET A 13 -2.40 20.16 28.48
CA MET A 13 -1.97 18.99 29.26
C MET A 13 -2.69 17.69 28.86
N PHE A 14 -3.79 17.81 28.10
CA PHE A 14 -4.54 16.72 27.50
C PHE A 14 -4.58 16.93 25.98
N ALA A 15 -4.15 15.92 25.22
CA ALA A 15 -4.37 15.94 23.79
C ALA A 15 -5.89 16.00 23.52
N SER A 16 -6.31 16.95 22.70
CA SER A 16 -7.71 17.10 22.28
C SER A 16 -7.87 16.63 20.84
N ARG A 17 -9.06 16.14 20.48
CA ARG A 17 -9.37 15.81 19.08
C ARG A 17 -9.11 17.04 18.19
N PRO A 18 -8.31 16.92 17.12
CA PRO A 18 -8.05 18.04 16.21
C PRO A 18 -9.36 18.58 15.62
N ALA A 19 -9.51 19.91 15.58
CA ALA A 19 -10.72 20.56 15.06
C ALA A 19 -11.04 20.13 13.61
N MET A 20 -9.99 19.93 12.79
CA MET A 20 -10.07 19.39 11.43
C MET A 20 -10.83 18.05 11.32
N PHE A 21 -10.76 17.22 12.37
CA PHE A 21 -11.35 15.89 12.42
C PHE A 21 -12.68 15.85 13.17
N GLN A 22 -13.23 16.99 13.57
CA GLN A 22 -14.61 17.05 14.00
C GLN A 22 -15.52 16.85 12.79
N HIS A 23 -16.49 15.94 12.91
CA HIS A 23 -17.41 15.64 11.81
C HIS A 23 -18.81 15.34 12.33
N SER A 24 -19.79 15.51 11.46
CA SER A 24 -21.17 15.10 11.67
C SER A 24 -21.72 14.57 10.35
N ASP A 25 -22.32 13.39 10.40
CA ASP A 25 -22.93 12.70 9.27
C ASP A 25 -24.45 12.90 9.23
N GLU A 26 -24.96 13.95 9.88
CA GLU A 26 -26.36 14.32 9.75
C GLU A 26 -26.68 14.76 8.31
N LEU A 27 -27.84 14.34 7.81
CA LEU A 27 -28.25 14.67 6.45
C LEU A 27 -28.58 16.16 6.29
N PHE A 28 -29.23 16.73 7.31
CA PHE A 28 -29.71 18.11 7.29
C PHE A 28 -28.84 19.02 8.16
N VAL A 29 -28.64 20.25 7.71
CA VAL A 29 -28.15 21.34 8.58
C VAL A 29 -29.31 21.81 9.45
N ASN A 30 -30.50 21.95 8.85
CA ASN A 30 -31.73 22.28 9.54
C ASN A 30 -32.86 21.39 9.01
N VAL A 31 -33.38 20.52 9.88
CA VAL A 31 -34.45 19.57 9.54
C VAL A 31 -35.75 20.30 9.19
N HIS A 32 -36.00 21.47 9.79
CA HIS A 32 -37.23 22.24 9.56
C HIS A 32 -37.23 22.98 8.22
N GLU A 33 -36.06 23.38 7.73
CA GLU A 33 -35.91 24.07 6.43
C GLU A 33 -35.64 23.09 5.28
N GLY A 34 -35.38 21.81 5.58
CA GLY A 34 -35.03 20.79 4.58
C GLY A 34 -33.67 21.03 3.92
N THR A 35 -32.81 21.87 4.50
CA THR A 35 -31.51 22.21 3.94
C THR A 35 -30.51 21.08 4.18
N ALA A 36 -30.21 20.31 3.12
CA ALA A 36 -29.26 19.22 3.16
C ALA A 36 -27.82 19.73 3.24
N ARG A 37 -26.94 18.97 3.90
CA ARG A 37 -25.50 19.28 3.93
C ARG A 37 -24.86 19.01 2.57
N ASN A 38 -24.11 19.99 2.06
CA ASN A 38 -23.36 19.87 0.78
C ASN A 38 -22.39 18.67 0.74
N VAL A 39 -21.96 18.17 1.90
CA VAL A 39 -21.07 17.02 2.03
C VAL A 39 -21.59 15.77 1.33
N TRP A 40 -22.90 15.55 1.32
CA TRP A 40 -23.52 14.39 0.66
C TRP A 40 -23.42 14.49 -0.86
N ALA A 41 -23.65 15.68 -1.42
CA ALA A 41 -23.52 15.93 -2.85
C ALA A 41 -22.06 15.77 -3.30
N ILE A 42 -21.10 16.32 -2.55
CA ILE A 42 -19.67 16.18 -2.84
C ILE A 42 -19.23 14.72 -2.74
N ALA A 43 -19.66 14.00 -1.70
CA ALA A 43 -19.36 12.57 -1.55
C ALA A 43 -19.96 11.73 -2.69
N ALA A 44 -21.17 12.04 -3.15
CA ALA A 44 -21.79 11.38 -4.30
C ALA A 44 -21.01 11.66 -5.59
N TYR A 45 -20.62 12.91 -5.82
CA TYR A 45 -19.79 13.29 -6.96
C TYR A 45 -18.47 12.51 -7.01
N PHE A 46 -17.76 12.40 -5.88
CA PHE A 46 -16.53 11.59 -5.82
C PHE A 46 -16.77 10.09 -6.01
N ARG A 47 -17.91 9.54 -5.56
CA ARG A 47 -18.25 8.13 -5.88
C ARG A 47 -18.44 7.93 -7.37
N ILE A 48 -19.08 8.87 -8.06
CA ILE A 48 -19.27 8.83 -9.52
C ILE A 48 -17.92 8.90 -10.23
N LEU A 49 -17.06 9.86 -9.87
CA LEU A 49 -15.71 9.96 -10.45
C LEU A 49 -14.90 8.69 -10.24
N HIS A 50 -14.93 8.13 -9.03
CA HIS A 50 -14.26 6.87 -8.74
C HIS A 50 -14.82 5.73 -9.61
N ALA A 51 -16.13 5.62 -9.75
CA ALA A 51 -16.75 4.60 -10.60
C ALA A 51 -16.32 4.73 -12.07
N LEU A 52 -16.24 5.95 -12.60
CA LEU A 52 -15.76 6.21 -13.97
C LEU A 52 -14.29 5.80 -14.18
N LEU A 53 -13.48 5.82 -13.12
CA LEU A 53 -12.08 5.38 -13.17
C LEU A 53 -11.92 3.87 -12.96
N THR A 54 -12.76 3.23 -12.15
CA THR A 54 -12.61 1.81 -11.80
C THR A 54 -13.39 0.86 -12.69
N VAL A 55 -14.58 1.27 -13.14
CA VAL A 55 -15.48 0.48 -13.97
C VAL A 55 -16.03 1.40 -15.07
N PRO A 56 -15.17 1.86 -16.00
CA PRO A 56 -15.60 2.76 -17.05
C PRO A 56 -16.61 2.07 -17.97
N VAL A 57 -17.63 2.81 -18.39
CA VAL A 57 -18.61 2.34 -19.38
C VAL A 57 -17.95 2.09 -20.74
N SER A 58 -16.90 2.84 -21.06
CA SER A 58 -16.09 2.68 -22.26
C SER A 58 -14.67 3.22 -22.06
N GLU A 59 -13.72 2.76 -22.87
CA GLU A 59 -12.34 3.26 -22.84
C GLU A 59 -12.27 4.77 -23.13
N TRP A 60 -13.13 5.29 -24.01
CA TRP A 60 -13.24 6.72 -24.27
C TRP A 60 -13.63 7.51 -23.01
N SER A 61 -14.59 7.01 -22.22
CA SER A 61 -14.99 7.63 -20.96
C SER A 61 -13.84 7.65 -19.94
N LEU A 62 -13.07 6.57 -19.86
CA LEU A 62 -11.90 6.48 -19.00
C LEU A 62 -10.83 7.51 -19.42
N ARG A 63 -10.44 7.51 -20.70
CA ARG A 63 -9.43 8.43 -21.23
C ARG A 63 -9.85 9.89 -21.10
N GLY A 64 -11.12 10.21 -21.38
CA GLY A 64 -11.66 11.56 -21.20
C GLY A 64 -11.61 12.03 -19.74
N THR A 65 -12.00 11.15 -18.82
CA THR A 65 -12.00 11.42 -17.38
C THR A 65 -10.56 11.59 -16.87
N LEU A 66 -9.63 10.73 -17.27
CA LEU A 66 -8.22 10.84 -16.93
C LEU A 66 -7.59 12.12 -17.48
N LYS A 67 -7.90 12.49 -18.73
CA LYS A 67 -7.38 13.71 -19.36
C LYS A 67 -7.76 14.97 -18.57
N GLU A 68 -9.01 15.06 -18.12
CA GLU A 68 -9.51 16.18 -17.32
C GLU A 68 -8.93 16.17 -15.91
N LEU A 69 -8.94 15.01 -15.24
CA LEU A 69 -8.49 14.90 -13.84
C LEU A 69 -6.96 15.00 -13.67
N ARG A 70 -6.18 14.83 -14.73
CA ARG A 70 -4.73 15.08 -14.73
C ARG A 70 -4.37 16.56 -14.76
N GLN A 71 -5.30 17.45 -15.14
CA GLN A 71 -5.03 18.88 -15.17
C GLN A 71 -4.89 19.42 -13.74
N PRO A 72 -3.79 20.13 -13.40
CA PRO A 72 -3.61 20.70 -12.06
C PRO A 72 -4.76 21.64 -11.66
N SER A 73 -5.30 22.39 -12.61
CA SER A 73 -6.47 23.27 -12.39
C SER A 73 -7.71 22.50 -11.91
N SER A 74 -7.96 21.32 -12.46
CA SER A 74 -9.08 20.47 -12.06
C SER A 74 -8.84 19.87 -10.68
N VAL A 75 -7.60 19.47 -10.37
CA VAL A 75 -7.23 18.98 -9.03
C VAL A 75 -7.35 20.07 -7.97
N ILE A 76 -6.94 21.31 -8.27
CA ILE A 76 -7.12 22.46 -7.38
C ILE A 76 -8.61 22.71 -7.10
N ARG A 77 -9.48 22.60 -8.11
CA ARG A 77 -10.93 22.72 -7.92
C ARG A 77 -11.48 21.61 -7.02
N LEU A 78 -11.02 20.37 -7.20
CA LEU A 78 -11.44 19.25 -6.35
C LEU A 78 -10.95 19.42 -4.91
N LEU A 79 -9.70 19.88 -4.72
CA LEU A 79 -9.16 20.23 -3.41
C LEU A 79 -9.99 21.34 -2.73
N ALA A 80 -10.39 22.37 -3.48
CA ALA A 80 -11.26 23.42 -2.97
C ALA A 80 -12.61 22.87 -2.50
N LEU A 81 -13.20 21.92 -3.22
CA LEU A 81 -14.43 21.24 -2.78
C LEU A 81 -14.21 20.44 -1.48
N VAL A 82 -13.08 19.73 -1.36
CA VAL A 82 -12.73 19.02 -0.12
C VAL A 82 -12.57 20.00 1.04
N GLY A 83 -11.90 21.14 0.82
CA GLY A 83 -11.65 22.15 1.84
C GLY A 83 -12.89 22.89 2.34
N GLN A 84 -14.02 22.81 1.63
CA GLN A 84 -15.30 23.43 2.03
C GLN A 84 -16.12 22.59 3.01
N VAL A 85 -15.73 21.34 3.26
CA VAL A 85 -16.48 20.41 4.12
C VAL A 85 -15.57 19.74 5.15
N PRO A 86 -16.10 19.28 6.29
CA PRO A 86 -15.32 18.50 7.24
C PRO A 86 -14.73 17.26 6.56
N CYS A 87 -13.42 17.07 6.67
CA CYS A 87 -12.68 16.09 5.86
C CYS A 87 -13.12 14.63 6.11
N LEU A 88 -13.55 14.32 7.34
CA LEU A 88 -14.03 12.99 7.74
C LEU A 88 -15.52 12.76 7.43
N SER A 89 -16.34 13.82 7.37
CA SER A 89 -17.78 13.67 7.10
C SER A 89 -18.00 12.93 5.78
N CYS A 90 -18.83 11.90 5.81
CA CYS A 90 -19.07 11.02 4.66
C CYS A 90 -17.78 10.49 3.99
N ASN A 91 -16.62 10.44 4.67
CA ASN A 91 -15.32 10.05 4.11
C ASN A 91 -14.92 10.82 2.83
N VAL A 92 -15.17 12.13 2.76
CA VAL A 92 -14.90 12.94 1.55
C VAL A 92 -13.41 13.00 1.22
N ALA A 93 -12.54 13.30 2.18
CA ALA A 93 -11.09 13.38 1.95
C ALA A 93 -10.49 12.02 1.55
N ALA A 94 -10.98 10.93 2.16
CA ALA A 94 -10.57 9.58 1.81
C ALA A 94 -10.97 9.22 0.36
N LYS A 95 -12.19 9.56 -0.07
CA LYS A 95 -12.62 9.36 -1.47
C LYS A 95 -11.76 10.16 -2.44
N PHE A 96 -11.44 11.40 -2.10
CA PHE A 96 -10.55 12.24 -2.90
C PHE A 96 -9.18 11.56 -3.09
N LEU A 97 -8.52 11.16 -2.00
CA LEU A 97 -7.24 10.44 -2.06
C LEU A 97 -7.30 9.16 -2.89
N ARG A 98 -8.41 8.41 -2.81
CA ARG A 98 -8.61 7.21 -3.62
C ARG A 98 -8.65 7.50 -5.12
N ILE A 99 -9.36 8.57 -5.52
CA ILE A 99 -9.40 9.04 -6.91
C ILE A 99 -7.99 9.49 -7.35
N MET A 100 -7.31 10.26 -6.50
CA MET A 100 -5.96 10.76 -6.79
C MET A 100 -4.93 9.65 -6.91
N SER A 101 -5.03 8.58 -6.12
CA SER A 101 -4.18 7.38 -6.25
C SER A 101 -4.36 6.73 -7.63
N ARG A 102 -5.59 6.62 -8.13
CA ARG A 102 -5.86 6.08 -9.48
C ARG A 102 -5.29 6.98 -10.58
N ILE A 103 -5.43 8.29 -10.44
CA ILE A 103 -4.87 9.25 -11.39
C ILE A 103 -3.34 9.18 -11.38
N CYS A 104 -2.73 9.19 -10.19
CA CYS A 104 -1.28 9.05 -9.99
C CYS A 104 -0.74 7.79 -10.67
N PHE A 105 -1.40 6.65 -10.45
CA PHE A 105 -1.04 5.40 -11.09
C PHE A 105 -1.18 5.50 -12.62
N ALA A 106 -2.31 5.97 -13.14
CA ALA A 106 -2.52 6.06 -14.59
C ALA A 106 -1.56 7.07 -15.27
N SER A 107 -1.12 8.11 -14.57
CA SER A 107 -0.22 9.14 -15.13
C SER A 107 1.16 8.63 -15.55
N GLY A 108 1.53 7.39 -15.17
CA GLY A 108 2.73 6.71 -15.67
C GLY A 108 2.61 6.11 -17.07
N GLU A 109 1.41 6.11 -17.68
CA GLU A 109 1.12 5.37 -18.91
C GLU A 109 1.27 6.19 -20.20
N VAL A 110 1.64 7.48 -20.14
CA VAL A 110 1.60 8.37 -21.32
C VAL A 110 2.94 9.05 -21.56
N ASP A 111 3.57 8.67 -22.66
CA ASP A 111 4.79 9.22 -23.26
C ASP A 111 4.52 10.46 -24.16
N ASP A 112 3.34 11.06 -24.04
CA ASP A 112 2.98 12.21 -24.87
C ASP A 112 3.34 13.53 -24.18
N GLY A 113 4.48 14.09 -24.61
CA GLY A 113 4.64 15.53 -24.76
C GLY A 113 5.76 16.17 -23.96
N GLU A 114 6.51 17.02 -24.67
CA GLU A 114 7.43 18.10 -24.29
C GLU A 114 7.43 18.55 -22.80
N GLY A 115 8.56 19.12 -22.37
CA GLY A 115 8.89 19.43 -20.97
C GLY A 115 7.84 20.15 -20.09
N ASP A 116 6.79 20.76 -20.65
CA ASP A 116 5.67 21.32 -19.89
C ASP A 116 4.73 20.25 -19.30
N SER A 117 4.57 19.09 -19.95
CA SER A 117 3.76 17.97 -19.42
C SER A 117 4.39 17.37 -18.15
N ALA A 118 5.72 17.26 -18.11
CA ALA A 118 6.46 16.78 -16.94
C ALA A 118 6.37 17.74 -15.74
N LYS A 119 6.43 19.06 -15.98
CA LYS A 119 6.25 20.07 -14.93
C LYS A 119 4.85 20.02 -14.32
N LEU A 120 3.81 19.95 -15.15
CA LEU A 120 2.43 19.87 -14.68
C LEU A 120 2.18 18.60 -13.87
N ARG A 121 2.77 17.46 -14.27
CA ARG A 121 2.75 16.22 -13.48
C ARG A 121 3.41 16.44 -12.12
N MET A 122 4.56 17.09 -12.07
CA MET A 122 5.26 17.35 -10.81
C MET A 122 4.48 18.28 -9.88
N GLU A 123 3.83 19.32 -10.41
CA GLU A 123 2.94 20.20 -9.64
C GLU A 123 1.75 19.44 -9.05
N PHE A 124 1.17 18.49 -9.80
CA PHE A 124 0.14 17.60 -9.27
C PHE A 124 0.64 16.82 -8.05
N PHE A 125 1.82 16.20 -8.15
CA PHE A 125 2.41 15.44 -7.03
C PHE A 125 2.75 16.33 -5.83
N LYS A 126 3.22 17.57 -6.08
CA LYS A 126 3.43 18.59 -5.04
C LYS A 126 2.19 18.83 -4.21
N LEU A 127 1.10 19.14 -4.90
CA LEU A 127 -0.17 19.46 -4.26
C LEU A 127 -0.66 18.30 -3.40
N MET A 128 -0.50 17.07 -3.87
CA MET A 128 -0.96 15.89 -3.14
C MET A 128 -0.06 15.53 -1.95
N ALA A 129 1.25 15.64 -2.08
CA ALA A 129 2.18 15.44 -0.97
C ALA A 129 1.91 16.45 0.17
N VAL A 130 1.70 17.73 -0.18
CA VAL A 130 1.31 18.78 0.78
C VAL A 130 -0.05 18.47 1.42
N PHE A 131 -1.01 17.97 0.65
CA PHE A 131 -2.31 17.56 1.20
C PHE A 131 -2.13 16.46 2.26
N VAL A 132 -1.36 15.41 1.99
CA VAL A 132 -1.09 14.34 2.97
C VAL A 132 -0.37 14.89 4.20
N LYS A 133 0.69 15.68 4.01
CA LYS A 133 1.43 16.34 5.10
C LYS A 133 0.49 17.11 6.03
N ASN A 134 -0.40 17.93 5.47
CA ASN A 134 -1.32 18.76 6.26
C ASN A 134 -2.31 17.94 7.10
N HIS A 135 -2.54 16.68 6.76
CA HIS A 135 -3.37 15.76 7.53
C HIS A 135 -2.54 14.81 8.43
N ALA A 136 -1.24 14.65 8.18
CA ALA A 136 -0.37 13.76 8.94
C ALA A 136 -0.20 14.21 10.39
N GLU A 137 0.01 15.51 10.64
CA GLU A 137 0.15 16.05 12.00
C GLU A 137 -1.13 15.89 12.85
N PRO A 138 -2.33 16.25 12.36
CA PRO A 138 -3.58 15.91 13.04
C PRO A 138 -3.74 14.40 13.29
N MET A 139 -3.35 13.54 12.35
CA MET A 139 -3.42 12.08 12.53
C MET A 139 -2.46 11.60 13.63
N LEU A 140 -1.26 12.18 13.73
CA LEU A 140 -0.32 11.89 14.82
C LEU A 140 -0.90 12.26 16.19
N GLN A 141 -1.59 13.41 16.29
CA GLN A 141 -2.29 13.77 17.51
C GLN A 141 -3.38 12.76 17.86
N LEU A 142 -4.10 12.23 16.87
CA LEU A 142 -5.05 11.14 17.09
C LEU A 142 -4.39 9.86 17.58
N PHE A 143 -3.24 9.46 17.02
CA PHE A 143 -2.51 8.30 17.50
C PHE A 143 -2.06 8.44 18.96
N ARG A 144 -1.71 9.64 19.41
CA ARG A 144 -1.40 9.89 20.84
C ARG A 144 -2.61 9.67 21.75
N LEU A 145 -3.83 9.85 21.25
CA LEU A 145 -5.07 9.58 21.99
C LEU A 145 -5.43 8.10 22.06
N THR A 146 -4.69 7.23 21.36
CA THR A 146 -5.06 5.82 21.24
C THR A 146 -4.87 5.01 22.52
N THR A 147 -4.19 5.58 23.52
CA THR A 147 -4.18 5.07 24.89
C THR A 147 -5.57 5.06 25.50
N ASP A 148 -6.40 6.06 25.17
CA ASP A 148 -7.71 6.29 25.78
C ASP A 148 -8.88 5.91 24.87
N ARG A 149 -8.73 6.06 23.54
CA ARG A 149 -9.79 5.74 22.57
C ARG A 149 -9.27 5.07 21.30
N CYS A 150 -10.04 4.16 20.74
CA CYS A 150 -9.76 3.67 19.39
C CYS A 150 -9.97 4.79 18.35
N LEU A 151 -9.27 4.72 17.22
CA LEU A 151 -9.62 5.55 16.06
C LEU A 151 -11.04 5.21 15.58
N GLU A 152 -11.80 6.22 15.21
CA GLU A 152 -13.12 6.05 14.62
C GLU A 152 -13.01 5.51 13.18
N PRO A 153 -14.05 4.84 12.63
CA PRO A 153 -13.99 4.28 11.27
C PRO A 153 -13.63 5.29 10.18
N ALA A 154 -14.08 6.54 10.30
CA ALA A 154 -13.73 7.59 9.34
C ALA A 154 -12.26 8.02 9.45
N GLU A 155 -11.73 8.11 10.68
CA GLU A 155 -10.32 8.41 10.96
C GLU A 155 -9.40 7.31 10.40
N GLN A 156 -9.77 6.04 10.64
CA GLN A 156 -9.07 4.89 10.08
C GLN A 156 -9.11 4.88 8.55
N THR A 157 -10.28 5.16 7.96
CA THR A 157 -10.44 5.21 6.50
C THR A 157 -9.57 6.29 5.88
N LEU A 158 -9.53 7.49 6.45
CA LEU A 158 -8.66 8.57 5.97
C LEU A 158 -7.18 8.18 6.07
N GLY A 159 -6.73 7.71 7.24
CA GLY A 159 -5.33 7.30 7.43
C GLY A 159 -4.89 6.21 6.46
N MET A 160 -5.76 5.22 6.21
CA MET A 160 -5.52 4.16 5.23
C MET A 160 -5.41 4.69 3.80
N GLU A 161 -6.29 5.60 3.38
CA GLU A 161 -6.20 6.18 2.03
C GLU A 161 -5.00 7.11 1.88
N MET A 162 -4.57 7.80 2.95
CA MET A 162 -3.30 8.56 2.95
C MET A 162 -2.11 7.63 2.71
N ALA A 163 -2.03 6.51 3.43
CA ALA A 163 -0.96 5.53 3.25
C ALA A 163 -0.99 4.89 1.85
N ARG A 164 -2.18 4.47 1.36
CA ARG A 164 -2.33 3.91 -0.01
C ARG A 164 -1.92 4.90 -1.09
N PHE A 165 -2.32 6.16 -0.93
CA PHE A 165 -1.92 7.22 -1.87
C PHE A 165 -0.40 7.39 -1.86
N MET A 166 0.23 7.47 -0.69
CA MET A 166 1.68 7.62 -0.58
C MET A 166 2.45 6.41 -1.11
N ALA A 167 1.95 5.17 -0.93
CA ALA A 167 2.54 3.97 -1.53
C ALA A 167 2.51 4.06 -3.07
N THR A 168 1.37 4.48 -3.62
CA THR A 168 1.24 4.69 -5.07
C THR A 168 2.20 5.77 -5.53
N LEU A 169 2.21 6.90 -4.83
CA LEU A 169 3.03 8.06 -5.13
C LEU A 169 4.52 7.70 -5.18
N LEU A 170 5.02 7.02 -4.14
CA LEU A 170 6.42 6.58 -4.05
C LEU A 170 6.79 5.59 -5.15
N SER A 171 5.91 4.64 -5.48
CA SER A 171 6.14 3.72 -6.60
C SER A 171 6.22 4.41 -7.96
N MET A 172 5.69 5.63 -8.08
CA MET A 172 5.72 6.43 -9.30
C MET A 172 6.95 7.33 -9.40
N VAL A 173 7.63 7.65 -8.30
CA VAL A 173 8.73 8.64 -8.32
C VAL A 173 9.84 8.28 -9.32
N PRO A 174 10.33 7.03 -9.41
CA PRO A 174 11.38 6.67 -10.38
C PRO A 174 11.02 6.95 -11.84
N ILE A 175 9.73 7.02 -12.16
CA ILE A 175 9.22 7.31 -13.51
C ILE A 175 9.12 8.83 -13.73
N LEU A 176 8.91 9.59 -12.67
CA LEU A 176 8.60 11.01 -12.72
C LEU A 176 9.82 11.90 -12.54
N SER A 177 10.83 11.42 -11.81
CA SER A 177 12.08 12.12 -11.57
C SER A 177 13.18 11.59 -12.47
N PRO A 178 14.08 12.47 -12.95
CA PRO A 178 15.39 12.06 -13.45
C PRO A 178 16.12 11.19 -12.41
N PRO A 179 16.83 10.12 -12.80
CA PRO A 179 17.50 9.22 -11.87
C PRO A 179 18.50 9.92 -10.93
N ASP A 180 19.15 10.97 -11.42
CA ASP A 180 20.13 11.79 -10.72
C ASP A 180 19.52 12.70 -9.63
N LYS A 181 18.20 12.83 -9.57
CA LYS A 181 17.49 13.69 -8.61
C LYS A 181 16.48 12.95 -7.74
N LEU A 182 16.41 11.63 -7.85
CA LEU A 182 15.40 10.81 -7.17
C LEU A 182 15.31 11.13 -5.67
N ASP A 183 16.45 11.22 -4.99
CA ASP A 183 16.51 11.54 -3.55
C ASP A 183 15.96 12.94 -3.22
N GLU A 184 16.27 13.95 -4.04
CA GLU A 184 15.75 15.32 -3.87
C GLU A 184 14.23 15.34 -3.95
N TYR A 185 13.66 14.61 -4.92
CA TYR A 185 12.22 14.50 -5.09
C TYR A 185 11.56 13.76 -3.92
N ILE A 186 12.17 12.67 -3.44
CA ILE A 186 11.63 11.90 -2.32
C ILE A 186 11.66 12.71 -1.02
N HIS A 187 12.78 13.35 -0.69
CA HIS A 187 12.89 14.19 0.51
C HIS A 187 11.86 15.33 0.53
N TRP A 188 11.57 15.87 -0.64
CA TRP A 188 10.57 16.93 -0.77
C TRP A 188 9.13 16.39 -0.69
N MET A 189 8.86 15.16 -1.17
CA MET A 189 7.52 14.54 -1.10
C MET A 189 7.21 13.94 0.28
N VAL A 190 8.23 13.42 0.96
CA VAL A 190 8.11 12.70 2.22
C VAL A 190 8.86 13.46 3.31
N GLU A 191 8.13 14.40 3.91
CA GLU A 191 8.65 15.13 5.07
C GLU A 191 8.66 14.27 6.35
N PRO A 192 9.51 14.61 7.34
CA PRO A 192 9.66 13.82 8.57
C PRO A 192 8.34 13.55 9.33
N VAL A 193 7.41 14.49 9.29
CA VAL A 193 6.07 14.32 9.91
C VAL A 193 5.28 13.17 9.28
N THR A 194 5.42 12.97 7.98
CA THR A 194 4.75 11.91 7.23
C THR A 194 5.38 10.55 7.57
N ILE A 195 6.70 10.49 7.75
CA ILE A 195 7.40 9.28 8.22
C ILE A 195 6.94 8.89 9.63
N ARG A 196 6.85 9.87 10.54
CA ARG A 196 6.31 9.65 11.88
C ARG A 196 4.88 9.11 11.84
N PHE A 197 4.04 9.66 10.96
CA PHE A 197 2.68 9.19 10.75
C PHE A 197 2.63 7.72 10.31
N PHE A 198 3.51 7.31 9.38
CA PHE A 198 3.64 5.93 8.96
C PHE A 198 4.05 5.01 10.11
N VAL A 199 5.14 5.34 10.82
CA VAL A 199 5.61 4.55 11.96
C VAL A 199 4.52 4.43 13.03
N ALA A 200 3.85 5.53 13.39
CA ALA A 200 2.74 5.52 14.34
C ALA A 200 1.57 4.64 13.88
N SER A 201 1.25 4.63 12.58
CA SER A 201 0.20 3.79 12.00
C SER A 201 0.50 2.31 12.13
N VAL A 202 1.76 1.91 11.88
CA VAL A 202 2.22 0.53 12.06
C VAL A 202 2.13 0.13 13.54
N VAL A 203 2.65 0.97 14.44
CA VAL A 203 2.61 0.70 15.89
C VAL A 203 1.17 0.57 16.36
N TYR A 204 0.26 1.42 15.88
CA TYR A 204 -1.17 1.33 16.21
C TYR A 204 -1.82 0.00 15.80
N ASP A 205 -1.47 -0.56 14.64
CA ASP A 205 -1.97 -1.86 14.18
C ASP A 205 -1.36 -3.00 15.03
N LEU A 206 -0.05 -2.96 15.27
CA LEU A 206 0.68 -3.96 16.07
C LEU A 206 0.26 -3.99 17.55
N GLN A 207 -0.31 -2.92 18.09
CA GLN A 207 -0.80 -2.86 19.47
C GLN A 207 -1.92 -3.88 19.78
N MET A 208 -2.63 -4.40 18.78
CA MET A 208 -3.66 -5.42 18.98
C MET A 208 -3.09 -6.85 19.01
N ASP A 209 -1.98 -7.12 18.31
CA ASP A 209 -1.27 -8.41 18.34
C ASP A 209 -0.64 -8.70 19.71
N THR A 210 -0.44 -7.67 20.53
CA THR A 210 0.06 -7.77 21.91
C THR A 210 -1.05 -8.03 22.94
N GLY A 211 -2.32 -7.75 22.61
CA GLY A 211 -3.46 -8.02 23.52
C GLY A 211 -3.92 -9.48 23.55
N GLY A 212 -3.36 -10.35 22.70
CA GLY A 212 -3.70 -11.78 22.63
C GLY A 212 -3.02 -12.66 23.68
N THR A 213 -2.05 -12.13 24.45
CA THR A 213 -1.32 -12.87 25.48
C THR A 213 -2.17 -13.12 26.73
N GLU A 214 -3.10 -12.22 27.06
CA GLU A 214 -4.07 -12.41 28.14
C GLU A 214 -5.39 -12.96 27.59
N ARG A 215 -5.40 -14.25 27.23
CA ARG A 215 -6.54 -14.97 26.61
C ARG A 215 -7.89 -14.81 27.34
N PHE A 216 -7.87 -14.42 28.62
CA PHE A 216 -9.06 -14.25 29.46
C PHE A 216 -9.75 -12.87 29.32
N MET A 217 -9.13 -11.90 28.63
CA MET A 217 -9.68 -10.54 28.45
C MET A 217 -10.16 -10.22 27.02
N ILE A 218 -10.13 -11.20 26.10
CA ILE A 218 -10.55 -11.00 24.70
C ILE A 218 -12.08 -10.87 24.63
N ASN A 219 -12.59 -9.65 24.72
CA ASN A 219 -14.01 -9.34 24.57
C ASN A 219 -14.40 -9.24 23.08
N GLN A 220 -15.65 -9.56 22.73
CA GLN A 220 -16.22 -9.42 21.39
C GLN A 220 -16.02 -8.00 20.80
N ARG A 221 -15.99 -6.96 21.64
CA ARG A 221 -15.66 -5.58 21.20
C ARG A 221 -14.21 -5.45 20.73
N MET A 222 -13.26 -6.01 21.49
CA MET A 222 -11.83 -6.01 21.13
C MET A 222 -11.58 -6.76 19.82
N VAL A 223 -12.28 -7.87 19.59
CA VAL A 223 -12.24 -8.63 18.33
C VAL A 223 -12.80 -7.79 17.18
N LYS A 224 -13.98 -7.17 17.34
CA LYS A 224 -14.58 -6.28 16.31
C LYS A 224 -13.71 -5.06 16.00
N ASP A 225 -13.02 -4.52 16.99
CA ASP A 225 -12.12 -3.38 16.80
C ASP A 225 -10.80 -3.81 16.17
N ALA A 226 -10.27 -5.00 16.48
CA ALA A 226 -9.17 -5.59 15.72
C ALA A 226 -9.53 -5.75 14.24
N TYR A 227 -10.72 -6.29 13.94
CA TYR A 227 -11.25 -6.42 12.58
C TYR A 227 -11.36 -5.09 11.82
N ARG A 228 -11.56 -3.98 12.53
CA ARG A 228 -11.68 -2.65 11.91
C ARG A 228 -10.32 -2.03 11.58
N ARG A 229 -9.29 -2.33 12.39
CA ARG A 229 -7.94 -1.75 12.29
C ARG A 229 -7.04 -2.40 11.24
N VAL A 230 -7.38 -3.62 10.80
CA VAL A 230 -6.54 -4.43 9.90
C VAL A 230 -6.17 -3.66 8.62
N GLY A 231 -4.87 -3.60 8.35
CA GLY A 231 -4.33 -3.20 7.05
C GLY A 231 -3.40 -2.00 7.11
N PHE A 232 -3.35 -1.27 8.24
CA PHE A 232 -2.39 -0.19 8.42
C PHE A 232 -0.96 -0.72 8.31
N LYS A 233 -0.65 -1.81 9.01
CA LYS A 233 0.64 -2.50 8.91
C LYS A 233 0.96 -2.83 7.45
N GLU A 234 0.11 -3.60 6.78
CA GLU A 234 0.32 -4.06 5.40
C GLU A 234 0.57 -2.90 4.41
N VAL A 235 -0.29 -1.88 4.41
CA VAL A 235 -0.16 -0.76 3.48
C VAL A 235 1.06 0.10 3.81
N VAL A 236 1.30 0.38 5.08
CA VAL A 236 2.39 1.26 5.50
C VAL A 236 3.75 0.59 5.38
N THR A 237 3.85 -0.72 5.62
CA THR A 237 5.07 -1.48 5.35
C THR A 237 5.47 -1.34 3.88
N ARG A 238 4.51 -1.39 2.95
CA ARG A 238 4.77 -1.11 1.53
C ARG A 238 5.26 0.33 1.29
N VAL A 239 4.68 1.33 1.97
CA VAL A 239 5.15 2.72 1.87
C VAL A 239 6.61 2.83 2.32
N LEU A 240 6.92 2.28 3.50
CA LEU A 240 8.26 2.34 4.08
C LEU A 240 9.26 1.53 3.25
N ALA A 241 8.88 0.36 2.74
CA ALA A 241 9.74 -0.43 1.85
C ALA A 241 10.10 0.36 0.58
N ASN A 242 9.12 0.97 -0.10
CA ASN A 242 9.41 1.80 -1.28
C ASN A 242 10.24 3.04 -0.92
N LEU A 243 10.05 3.63 0.26
CA LEU A 243 10.87 4.74 0.74
C LEU A 243 12.34 4.32 0.91
N LEU A 244 12.58 3.21 1.60
CA LEU A 244 13.92 2.71 1.91
C LEU A 244 14.67 2.20 0.69
N VAL A 245 13.96 1.65 -0.29
CA VAL A 245 14.55 1.22 -1.57
C VAL A 245 15.03 2.42 -2.39
N HIS A 246 14.25 3.50 -2.41
CA HIS A 246 14.55 4.65 -3.26
C HIS A 246 15.36 5.76 -2.58
N CYS A 247 15.34 5.84 -1.24
CA CYS A 247 16.11 6.81 -0.45
C CYS A 247 16.70 6.11 0.79
N PRO A 248 17.83 5.36 0.63
CA PRO A 248 18.46 4.64 1.72
C PRO A 248 18.95 5.54 2.86
N ASP A 249 19.20 6.81 2.59
CA ASP A 249 19.65 7.80 3.59
C ASP A 249 18.61 8.00 4.71
N GLN A 250 17.33 7.81 4.42
CA GLN A 250 16.26 7.87 5.42
C GLN A 250 16.10 6.59 6.25
N ALA A 251 16.90 5.55 5.98
CA ALA A 251 16.82 4.29 6.73
C ALA A 251 17.09 4.50 8.21
N TYR A 252 18.09 5.31 8.56
CA TYR A 252 18.39 5.61 9.94
C TYR A 252 17.20 6.28 10.64
N ASP A 253 16.60 7.30 10.04
CA ASP A 253 15.45 8.02 10.61
C ASP A 253 14.26 7.08 10.85
N VAL A 254 13.97 6.20 9.89
CA VAL A 254 12.87 5.23 10.01
C VAL A 254 13.14 4.24 11.16
N LEU A 255 14.35 3.69 11.23
CA LEU A 255 14.76 2.73 12.26
C LEU A 255 14.83 3.36 13.65
N GLU A 256 15.33 4.59 13.74
CA GLU A 256 15.36 5.37 14.98
C GLU A 256 13.95 5.67 15.46
N LEU A 257 13.02 6.03 14.58
CA LEU A 257 11.62 6.26 14.94
C LEU A 257 10.94 5.00 15.48
N PHE A 258 11.20 3.82 14.91
CA PHE A 258 10.70 2.56 15.48
C PHE A 258 11.31 2.27 16.86
N SER A 259 12.59 2.57 17.05
CA SER A 259 13.29 2.44 18.34
C SER A 259 12.79 3.45 19.38
N ALA A 260 12.43 4.66 18.97
CA ALA A 260 11.87 5.69 19.84
C ALA A 260 10.40 5.42 20.19
N ALA A 261 9.63 4.87 19.25
CA ALA A 261 8.22 4.49 19.49
C ALA A 261 8.08 3.46 20.62
N GLU A 262 9.09 2.64 20.85
CA GLU A 262 9.21 1.75 22.01
C GLU A 262 9.09 2.52 23.34
N VAL A 263 9.67 3.72 23.42
CA VAL A 263 9.71 4.58 24.61
C VAL A 263 8.37 5.32 24.81
N PHE A 264 7.73 5.78 23.74
CA PHE A 264 6.51 6.61 23.83
C PHE A 264 5.22 5.84 24.13
N SER A 265 5.19 4.52 23.91
CA SER A 265 4.03 3.67 24.22
C SER A 265 4.37 2.50 25.14
N ALA A 266 5.60 2.45 25.68
CA ALA A 266 6.12 1.37 26.50
C ALA A 266 5.94 -0.03 25.88
N ARG A 267 5.93 -0.11 24.54
CA ARG A 267 5.63 -1.33 23.79
C ARG A 267 6.69 -1.52 22.71
N THR A 268 7.44 -2.60 22.83
CA THR A 268 8.49 -2.98 21.87
C THR A 268 7.88 -3.38 20.53
N VAL A 269 8.38 -2.78 19.45
CA VAL A 269 8.11 -3.30 18.10
C VAL A 269 8.81 -4.65 18.02
N ARG A 270 8.06 -5.72 17.76
CA ARG A 270 8.65 -7.06 17.74
C ARG A 270 9.73 -7.13 16.65
N PRO A 271 10.92 -7.71 16.93
CA PRO A 271 11.96 -7.90 15.92
C PRO A 271 11.47 -8.60 14.65
N CYS A 272 10.43 -9.44 14.77
CA CYS A 272 9.80 -10.10 13.62
C CYS A 272 9.19 -9.13 12.60
N TYR A 273 8.67 -7.97 13.04
CA TYR A 273 8.19 -6.93 12.13
C TYR A 273 9.34 -6.26 11.39
N MET A 274 10.45 -5.98 12.09
CA MET A 274 11.61 -5.37 11.45
C MET A 274 12.22 -6.30 10.38
N ALA A 275 12.28 -7.60 10.68
CA ALA A 275 12.69 -8.61 9.70
C ALA A 275 11.75 -8.67 8.49
N GLU A 276 10.43 -8.51 8.70
CA GLU A 276 9.43 -8.43 7.63
C GLU A 276 9.63 -7.18 6.76
N LEU A 277 9.82 -6.01 7.36
CA LEU A 277 10.10 -4.76 6.63
C LEU A 277 11.37 -4.88 5.79
N LEU A 278 12.46 -5.40 6.36
CA LEU A 278 13.71 -5.59 5.63
C LEU A 278 13.57 -6.61 4.50
N HIS A 279 12.82 -7.68 4.71
CA HIS A 279 12.50 -8.64 3.66
C HIS A 279 11.71 -8.01 2.50
N ASP A 280 10.72 -7.16 2.82
CA ASP A 280 9.95 -6.43 1.81
C ASP A 280 10.81 -5.41 1.05
N VAL A 281 11.79 -4.79 1.71
CA VAL A 281 12.80 -3.95 1.05
C VAL A 281 13.63 -4.76 0.06
N SER A 282 14.16 -5.92 0.46
CA SER A 282 14.91 -6.80 -0.46
C SER A 282 14.04 -7.24 -1.64
N LEU A 283 12.76 -7.57 -1.39
CA LEU A 283 11.83 -7.97 -2.44
C LEU A 283 11.48 -6.81 -3.39
N ASP A 284 11.30 -5.58 -2.89
CA ASP A 284 11.02 -4.40 -3.71
C ASP A 284 12.25 -3.98 -4.53
N LYS A 285 13.49 -4.17 -4.04
CA LYS A 285 14.71 -4.05 -4.87
C LYS A 285 14.65 -5.01 -6.06
N TYR A 286 14.25 -6.25 -5.81
CA TYR A 286 14.12 -7.24 -6.88
C TYR A 286 12.98 -6.91 -7.86
N ARG A 287 11.86 -6.38 -7.35
CA ARG A 287 10.73 -5.90 -8.15
C ARG A 287 11.17 -4.89 -9.21
N LEU A 288 12.08 -3.97 -8.90
CA LEU A 288 12.56 -2.96 -9.85
C LEU A 288 13.27 -3.60 -11.06
N VAL A 289 14.10 -4.63 -10.83
CA VAL A 289 14.75 -5.38 -11.92
C VAL A 289 13.75 -6.20 -12.71
N ALA A 290 12.81 -6.86 -12.03
CA ALA A 290 11.74 -7.59 -12.69
C ALA A 290 10.86 -6.66 -13.54
N GLU A 291 10.59 -5.45 -13.07
CA GLU A 291 9.80 -4.46 -13.82
C GLU A 291 10.51 -3.99 -15.08
N ALA A 292 11.81 -3.69 -15.00
CA ALA A 292 12.62 -3.36 -16.18
C ALA A 292 12.62 -4.53 -17.19
N PHE A 293 12.81 -5.76 -16.71
CA PHE A 293 12.77 -6.97 -17.53
C PHE A 293 11.42 -7.16 -18.25
N VAL A 294 10.30 -7.00 -17.55
CA VAL A 294 8.95 -7.17 -18.13
C VAL A 294 8.60 -6.02 -19.09
N ARG A 295 9.19 -4.83 -18.93
CA ARG A 295 9.04 -3.71 -19.88
C ARG A 295 9.82 -3.91 -21.17
N GLU A 296 10.94 -4.63 -21.14
CA GLU A 296 11.78 -4.89 -22.32
C GLU A 296 11.41 -6.20 -23.05
N GLN A 297 10.34 -6.86 -22.61
CA GLN A 297 9.90 -8.13 -23.18
C GLN A 297 9.60 -8.00 -24.69
N ASP A 298 9.89 -9.06 -25.46
CA ASP A 298 9.68 -9.15 -26.91
C ASP A 298 10.49 -8.15 -27.75
N GLY A 299 11.56 -7.59 -27.19
CA GLY A 299 12.50 -6.72 -27.89
C GLY A 299 11.98 -5.31 -28.15
N ALA A 300 10.84 -4.93 -27.56
CA ALA A 300 10.28 -3.59 -27.62
C ALA A 300 10.04 -3.06 -26.21
N PHE A 301 10.63 -1.92 -25.87
CA PHE A 301 10.40 -1.27 -24.59
C PHE A 301 8.96 -0.74 -24.51
N ASP A 302 8.18 -1.26 -23.56
CA ASP A 302 6.81 -0.86 -23.31
C ASP A 302 6.69 -0.16 -21.95
N PRO A 303 6.69 1.19 -21.92
CA PRO A 303 6.61 1.95 -20.66
C PRO A 303 5.28 1.75 -19.92
N THR A 304 4.25 1.22 -20.61
CA THR A 304 2.91 1.03 -20.05
C THR A 304 2.78 -0.29 -19.30
N ASN A 305 3.68 -1.26 -19.51
CA ASN A 305 3.68 -2.56 -18.83
C ASN A 305 4.34 -2.44 -17.46
N ARG A 306 3.55 -2.37 -16.39
CA ARG A 306 4.05 -2.03 -15.05
C ARG A 306 3.65 -3.05 -14.02
N ILE A 307 4.54 -3.35 -13.08
CA ILE A 307 4.23 -4.27 -11.99
C ILE A 307 3.28 -3.60 -10.99
N VAL A 308 2.13 -4.22 -10.78
CA VAL A 308 1.09 -3.79 -9.81
C VAL A 308 1.22 -4.57 -8.51
N HIS A 309 1.50 -5.87 -8.63
CA HIS A 309 1.66 -6.80 -7.52
C HIS A 309 2.83 -7.73 -7.79
N PHE A 310 3.62 -7.97 -6.75
CA PHE A 310 4.85 -8.76 -6.81
C PHE A 310 4.97 -9.51 -5.50
N GLU A 311 4.83 -10.83 -5.55
CA GLU A 311 4.74 -11.65 -4.34
C GLU A 311 5.45 -12.99 -4.58
N ILE A 312 6.11 -13.51 -3.55
CA ILE A 312 6.69 -14.86 -3.58
C ILE A 312 5.57 -15.86 -3.30
N VAL A 313 5.41 -16.81 -4.20
CA VAL A 313 4.38 -17.84 -4.12
C VAL A 313 5.01 -19.22 -4.24
N ASP A 314 4.38 -20.19 -3.59
CA ASP A 314 4.70 -21.58 -3.84
C ASP A 314 3.84 -22.09 -4.98
N SER A 315 4.50 -22.61 -6.01
CA SER A 315 3.86 -23.21 -7.18
C SER A 315 4.25 -24.67 -7.27
N LEU A 316 3.31 -25.51 -7.68
CA LEU A 316 3.62 -26.88 -8.09
C LEU A 316 4.50 -26.83 -9.35
N ASP A 317 5.56 -27.62 -9.37
CA ASP A 317 6.46 -27.67 -10.52
C ASP A 317 5.84 -28.48 -11.66
N GLY A 318 5.41 -27.80 -12.72
CA GLY A 318 4.74 -28.42 -13.87
C GLY A 318 5.63 -29.37 -14.68
N ALA A 319 6.96 -29.31 -14.51
CA ALA A 319 7.90 -30.19 -15.20
C ALA A 319 7.89 -31.62 -14.64
N HIS A 320 7.44 -31.82 -13.40
CA HIS A 320 7.49 -33.10 -12.71
C HIS A 320 6.14 -33.42 -12.06
N ALA A 321 5.14 -33.80 -12.87
CA ALA A 321 3.84 -34.29 -12.41
C ALA A 321 3.90 -35.50 -11.44
N VAL A 322 5.09 -36.07 -11.23
CA VAL A 322 5.35 -37.21 -10.32
C VAL A 322 5.95 -36.75 -8.98
N SER A 323 6.53 -35.55 -8.89
CA SER A 323 7.10 -34.98 -7.68
C SER A 323 6.20 -33.89 -7.15
N SER A 324 5.58 -34.10 -5.99
CA SER A 324 4.76 -33.09 -5.29
C SER A 324 5.59 -31.93 -4.71
N ALA A 325 6.74 -31.61 -5.30
CA ALA A 325 7.64 -30.58 -4.82
C ALA A 325 7.07 -29.20 -5.18
N LEU A 326 6.89 -28.38 -4.14
CA LEU A 326 6.58 -26.96 -4.27
C LEU A 326 7.88 -26.22 -4.55
N ALA A 327 7.87 -25.38 -5.58
CA ALA A 327 8.97 -24.51 -5.92
C ALA A 327 8.59 -23.06 -5.61
N ALA A 328 9.51 -22.33 -4.98
CA ALA A 328 9.38 -20.89 -4.81
C ALA A 328 9.41 -20.22 -6.18
N ARG A 329 8.32 -19.49 -6.48
CA ARG A 329 8.14 -18.69 -7.69
C ARG A 329 7.76 -17.27 -7.29
N ILE A 330 7.73 -16.38 -8.25
CA ILE A 330 7.25 -15.02 -8.06
C ILE A 330 6.04 -14.81 -8.94
N LEU A 331 4.93 -14.46 -8.29
CA LEU A 331 3.73 -14.00 -8.95
C LEU A 331 3.88 -12.51 -9.23
N CYS A 332 3.95 -12.16 -10.50
CA CYS A 332 4.10 -10.79 -10.97
C CYS A 332 2.86 -10.41 -11.78
N ALA A 333 1.97 -9.60 -11.20
CA ALA A 333 0.82 -9.06 -11.91
C ALA A 333 1.17 -7.67 -12.44
N THR A 334 1.06 -7.47 -13.76
CA THR A 334 1.31 -6.17 -14.39
C THR A 334 0.03 -5.45 -14.78
N THR A 335 0.12 -4.27 -15.37
CA THR A 335 -1.02 -3.58 -15.99
C THR A 335 -1.62 -4.34 -17.17
N LYS A 336 -0.88 -5.28 -17.78
CA LYS A 336 -1.30 -5.99 -19.00
C LYS A 336 -1.56 -7.47 -18.82
N LYS A 337 -0.69 -8.15 -18.07
CA LYS A 337 -0.66 -9.61 -17.98
C LYS A 337 -0.22 -10.05 -16.59
N LEU A 338 -0.35 -11.35 -16.33
CA LEU A 338 0.15 -11.98 -15.12
C LEU A 338 1.26 -12.96 -15.49
N TYR A 339 2.39 -12.84 -14.81
CA TYR A 339 3.58 -13.63 -15.03
C TYR A 339 3.89 -14.48 -13.80
N VAL A 340 4.35 -15.70 -14.05
CA VAL A 340 5.02 -16.52 -13.05
C VAL A 340 6.48 -16.52 -13.39
N LEU A 341 7.26 -15.86 -12.55
CA LEU A 341 8.69 -15.70 -12.70
C LEU A 341 9.41 -16.73 -11.82
N ALA A 342 10.56 -17.19 -12.29
CA ALA A 342 11.51 -17.95 -11.50
C ALA A 342 12.80 -17.15 -11.32
N PRO A 343 13.43 -17.22 -10.14
CA PRO A 343 14.77 -16.71 -9.98
C PRO A 343 15.73 -17.46 -10.94
N PRO A 344 16.90 -16.89 -11.26
CA PRO A 344 17.92 -17.58 -12.02
C PRO A 344 18.23 -18.96 -11.42
N ALA A 345 18.37 -19.97 -12.28
CA ALA A 345 18.68 -21.34 -11.84
C ALA A 345 20.04 -21.44 -11.12
N GLU A 346 20.98 -20.55 -11.49
CA GLU A 346 22.27 -20.45 -10.84
C GLU A 346 22.15 -19.72 -9.49
N ARG A 347 22.78 -20.27 -8.45
CA ARG A 347 22.91 -19.59 -7.16
C ARG A 347 23.82 -18.35 -7.31
N PRO A 348 23.55 -17.22 -6.63
CA PRO A 348 24.45 -16.09 -6.70
C PRO A 348 25.85 -16.44 -6.15
N PRO A 349 26.92 -15.88 -6.72
CA PRO A 349 28.30 -16.21 -6.33
C PRO A 349 28.64 -15.90 -4.86
N HIS A 350 27.92 -14.98 -4.23
CA HIS A 350 28.16 -14.52 -2.86
C HIS A 350 27.44 -15.36 -1.78
N VAL A 351 26.58 -16.30 -2.17
CA VAL A 351 25.86 -17.17 -1.24
C VAL A 351 26.65 -18.46 -1.01
N ALA A 352 26.96 -18.77 0.24
CA ALA A 352 27.70 -19.98 0.60
C ALA A 352 26.97 -21.25 0.13
N ALA A 353 27.74 -22.28 -0.24
CA ALA A 353 27.18 -23.57 -0.64
C ALA A 353 26.51 -24.27 0.56
N GLY A 354 25.18 -24.31 0.56
CA GLY A 354 24.36 -25.13 1.47
C GLY A 354 22.99 -25.47 0.86
N ASP A 355 22.35 -26.54 1.29
CA ASP A 355 20.98 -26.86 0.85
C ASP A 355 20.01 -25.78 1.34
N GLY A 356 19.36 -25.06 0.42
CA GLY A 356 18.38 -24.03 0.78
C GLY A 356 17.59 -23.55 -0.43
N ALA A 357 16.29 -23.29 -0.23
CA ALA A 357 15.43 -22.63 -1.20
C ALA A 357 15.92 -21.21 -1.48
N TRP A 358 15.61 -20.67 -2.66
CA TRP A 358 15.96 -19.29 -3.00
C TRP A 358 15.32 -18.29 -2.04
N GLU A 359 16.07 -17.26 -1.64
CA GLU A 359 15.59 -16.17 -0.81
C GLU A 359 15.79 -14.80 -1.50
N PRO A 360 14.86 -13.84 -1.36
CA PRO A 360 14.99 -12.51 -1.97
C PRO A 360 16.18 -11.70 -1.47
N SER A 361 16.60 -11.93 -0.22
CA SER A 361 17.77 -11.27 0.37
C SER A 361 19.05 -11.53 -0.43
N TRP A 362 19.09 -12.63 -1.19
CA TRP A 362 20.22 -12.96 -2.08
C TRP A 362 20.29 -12.05 -3.31
N GLU A 363 19.22 -11.32 -3.62
CA GLU A 363 19.15 -10.35 -4.71
C GLU A 363 19.24 -8.90 -4.18
N GLU A 364 19.60 -8.69 -2.91
CA GLU A 364 19.60 -7.37 -2.29
C GLU A 364 20.72 -6.45 -2.79
N GLU A 365 21.94 -6.98 -2.94
CA GLU A 365 23.10 -6.20 -3.39
C GLU A 365 23.19 -6.14 -4.92
N ASN A 366 22.89 -7.25 -5.59
CA ASN A 366 23.03 -7.39 -7.04
C ASN A 366 21.85 -8.20 -7.60
N PRO A 367 20.67 -7.58 -7.76
CA PRO A 367 19.48 -8.26 -8.25
C PRO A 367 19.66 -8.74 -9.70
N ARG A 368 19.52 -10.04 -9.91
CA ARG A 368 19.71 -10.70 -11.22
C ARG A 368 18.40 -10.91 -11.95
N GLN A 369 18.39 -10.78 -13.27
CA GLN A 369 17.17 -10.86 -14.07
C GLN A 369 16.41 -12.19 -13.87
N PRO A 370 15.09 -12.15 -13.62
CA PRO A 370 14.27 -13.35 -13.52
C PRO A 370 14.10 -14.04 -14.88
N THR A 371 13.59 -15.28 -14.84
CA THR A 371 13.14 -16.02 -16.03
C THR A 371 11.62 -16.18 -16.01
N ILE A 372 10.98 -16.12 -17.18
CA ILE A 372 9.53 -16.33 -17.30
C ILE A 372 9.26 -17.84 -17.36
N VAL A 373 8.50 -18.34 -16.38
CA VAL A 373 8.04 -19.73 -16.38
C VAL A 373 6.71 -19.83 -17.12
N GLN A 374 5.79 -18.90 -16.84
CA GLN A 374 4.44 -18.87 -17.40
C GLN A 374 3.95 -17.42 -17.55
N GLU A 375 3.08 -17.20 -18.54
CA GLU A 375 2.45 -15.92 -18.83
C GLU A 375 0.95 -16.15 -19.07
N PHE A 376 0.12 -15.25 -18.57
CA PHE A 376 -1.33 -15.32 -18.66
C PHE A 376 -1.93 -13.96 -18.99
N GLY A 377 -2.88 -13.92 -19.92
CA GLY A 377 -3.69 -12.74 -20.20
C GLY A 377 -4.80 -12.55 -19.18
N TYR A 378 -5.13 -11.30 -18.82
CA TYR A 378 -6.27 -11.03 -17.93
C TYR A 378 -7.62 -11.45 -18.53
N SER A 379 -7.74 -11.48 -19.86
CA SER A 379 -8.91 -12.00 -20.58
C SER A 379 -9.18 -13.48 -20.29
N ASP A 380 -8.13 -14.20 -19.88
CA ASP A 380 -8.15 -15.64 -19.72
C ASP A 380 -8.47 -16.04 -18.28
N VAL A 381 -8.62 -15.08 -17.36
CA VAL A 381 -9.12 -15.35 -16.02
C VAL A 381 -10.59 -15.76 -16.12
N ASP A 382 -10.91 -16.95 -15.61
CA ASP A 382 -12.29 -17.43 -15.45
C ASP A 382 -12.84 -17.00 -14.08
N ARG A 383 -12.13 -17.37 -13.00
CA ARG A 383 -12.55 -17.11 -11.62
C ARG A 383 -11.38 -16.81 -10.71
N ILE A 384 -11.61 -15.95 -9.73
CA ILE A 384 -10.66 -15.69 -8.64
C ILE A 384 -11.34 -16.08 -7.34
N PHE A 385 -10.74 -16.99 -6.58
CA PHE A 385 -11.16 -17.33 -5.22
C PHE A 385 -10.19 -16.69 -4.25
N ARG A 386 -10.72 -15.82 -3.40
CA ARG A 386 -9.96 -15.22 -2.32
C ARG A 386 -10.33 -15.92 -1.02
N GLY A 387 -9.34 -16.53 -0.37
CA GLY A 387 -9.48 -17.05 0.98
C GLY A 387 -9.64 -15.93 2.00
N TYR A 388 -9.79 -16.32 3.27
CA TYR A 388 -9.84 -15.34 4.35
C TYR A 388 -8.44 -14.73 4.58
N GLY A 389 -8.36 -13.40 4.65
CA GLY A 389 -7.09 -12.67 4.86
C GLY A 389 -6.11 -12.79 3.68
N SER A 390 -4.82 -12.87 3.99
CA SER A 390 -3.71 -13.09 3.05
C SER A 390 -3.39 -14.58 2.81
N GLN A 391 -4.25 -15.49 3.26
CA GLN A 391 -3.91 -16.91 3.38
C GLN A 391 -3.93 -17.66 2.03
N MET A 392 -4.81 -17.27 1.09
CA MET A 392 -4.91 -17.99 -0.19
C MET A 392 -5.54 -17.13 -1.29
N LEU A 393 -4.96 -17.20 -2.49
CA LEU A 393 -5.51 -16.67 -3.72
C LEU A 393 -5.46 -17.77 -4.79
N VAL A 394 -6.62 -18.23 -5.26
CA VAL A 394 -6.70 -19.19 -6.37
C VAL A 394 -7.19 -18.47 -7.60
N ILE A 395 -6.47 -18.59 -8.71
CA ILE A 395 -6.86 -18.03 -9.99
C ILE A 395 -7.12 -19.19 -10.95
N ASN A 396 -8.37 -19.33 -11.38
CA ASN A 396 -8.75 -20.25 -12.43
C ASN A 396 -8.68 -19.56 -13.78
N TRP A 397 -8.09 -20.25 -14.75
CA TRP A 397 -7.95 -19.79 -16.12
C TRP A 397 -8.97 -20.49 -17.01
N LYS A 398 -9.46 -19.79 -18.03
CA LYS A 398 -10.28 -20.35 -19.10
C LYS A 398 -9.46 -21.40 -19.83
N ALA A 399 -10.06 -22.55 -20.11
CA ALA A 399 -9.41 -23.64 -20.82
C ALA A 399 -9.09 -23.22 -22.27
N ALA A 400 -7.88 -22.75 -22.49
CA ALA A 400 -7.27 -22.67 -23.81
C ALA A 400 -5.84 -23.20 -23.67
N TYR A 401 -5.59 -24.36 -24.27
CA TYR A 401 -4.30 -25.07 -24.33
C TYR A 401 -3.80 -25.73 -23.03
N THR A 402 -4.40 -26.85 -22.64
CA THR A 402 -3.67 -28.11 -22.34
C THR A 402 -4.69 -29.22 -22.18
N ASN A 403 -4.39 -30.41 -22.72
CA ASN A 403 -5.22 -31.61 -22.65
C ASN A 403 -5.24 -32.27 -21.24
N ASP A 404 -5.02 -31.51 -20.17
CA ASP A 404 -5.14 -31.99 -18.80
C ASP A 404 -5.84 -30.94 -17.94
N ASP A 405 -6.75 -31.40 -17.09
CA ASP A 405 -7.76 -30.66 -16.34
C ASP A 405 -7.29 -29.31 -15.79
N GLY A 406 -7.88 -28.23 -16.34
CA GLY A 406 -7.50 -26.84 -16.09
C GLY A 406 -7.78 -26.32 -14.68
N VAL A 407 -6.86 -26.58 -13.75
CA VAL A 407 -6.71 -25.84 -12.50
C VAL A 407 -5.22 -25.69 -12.17
N ARG A 408 -4.71 -24.45 -12.11
CA ARG A 408 -3.40 -24.13 -11.52
C ARG A 408 -3.62 -23.24 -10.30
N ALA A 409 -3.40 -23.79 -9.10
CA ALA A 409 -3.49 -23.06 -7.84
C ALA A 409 -2.10 -22.52 -7.45
N TYR A 410 -2.05 -21.28 -6.98
CA TYR A 410 -0.84 -20.66 -6.41
C TYR A 410 -1.08 -20.42 -4.92
N PHE A 411 -0.10 -20.73 -4.07
CA PHE A 411 -0.24 -20.64 -2.61
C PHE A 411 0.51 -19.44 -2.05
N GLY A 412 -0.10 -18.76 -1.08
CA GLY A 412 0.54 -17.75 -0.23
C GLY A 412 1.17 -18.38 1.02
N ARG A 413 2.11 -17.65 1.63
CA ARG A 413 3.08 -18.05 2.68
C ARG A 413 2.54 -18.92 3.86
N TRP A 414 3.28 -19.99 4.16
CA TRP A 414 3.00 -21.22 4.97
C TRP A 414 2.58 -21.17 6.44
N THR A 415 1.87 -22.26 6.85
CA THR A 415 2.08 -23.05 8.10
C THR A 415 1.30 -24.38 8.22
N VAL A 416 1.68 -25.26 9.17
CA VAL A 416 1.43 -26.73 9.18
C VAL A 416 0.69 -27.24 10.45
N ASP A 417 -0.18 -28.27 10.29
CA ASP A 417 -0.45 -29.46 11.17
C ASP A 417 -1.89 -30.02 10.98
N PHE A 418 -2.36 -31.25 11.32
CA PHE A 418 -1.89 -32.66 11.41
C PHE A 418 -3.21 -33.49 11.50
N ASP A 419 -3.75 -34.06 10.42
CA ASP A 419 -4.59 -35.27 10.50
C ASP A 419 -4.89 -35.83 9.10
N GLY A 420 -4.73 -37.14 8.91
CA GLY A 420 -4.61 -37.84 7.63
C GLY A 420 -5.83 -37.88 6.69
N SER A 421 -6.54 -36.77 6.48
CA SER A 421 -7.62 -36.63 5.51
C SER A 421 -7.26 -35.63 4.39
N LYS A 422 -7.53 -36.00 3.13
CA LYS A 422 -7.21 -35.21 1.93
C LYS A 422 -8.15 -33.99 1.82
N THR A 423 -7.74 -32.88 2.41
CA THR A 423 -8.38 -31.56 2.28
C THR A 423 -7.28 -30.49 2.25
N PHE A 424 -7.28 -29.61 1.25
CA PHE A 424 -6.22 -28.60 1.06
C PHE A 424 -6.52 -27.34 1.89
N TYR A 425 -5.58 -26.94 2.76
CA TYR A 425 -5.67 -25.80 3.70
C TYR A 425 -4.43 -24.89 3.63
N CYS A 426 -4.54 -23.61 4.02
CA CYS A 426 -3.41 -22.68 4.23
C CYS A 426 -3.63 -21.69 5.41
N GLY A 427 -2.64 -21.54 6.34
CA GLY A 427 -2.49 -20.43 7.32
C GLY A 427 -1.73 -20.73 8.65
N ARG A 428 -1.01 -19.72 9.23
CA ARG A 428 0.01 -19.66 10.35
C ARG A 428 -0.22 -20.23 11.79
N ALA A 429 0.71 -21.09 12.29
CA ALA A 429 1.08 -21.39 13.68
C ALA A 429 2.62 -21.33 13.90
N GLY A 430 3.03 -20.53 14.88
CA GLY A 430 4.44 -20.21 15.18
C GLY A 430 5.18 -21.30 15.96
N VAL A 431 6.52 -21.24 15.85
CA VAL A 431 7.47 -22.01 16.66
C VAL A 431 7.66 -21.30 18.01
N VAL A 432 7.37 -21.98 19.11
CA VAL A 432 7.93 -21.74 20.47
C VAL A 432 7.99 -23.14 21.15
N PRO A 433 9.09 -23.50 21.85
CA PRO A 433 9.47 -24.88 22.20
C PRO A 433 8.43 -25.73 22.94
#